data_AF-A0A8T5HYY8-F1
#
_entry.id   AF-A0A8T5HYY8-F1
#
_cell.length_a   1.000
_cell.length_b   1.000
_cell.length_c   1.000
_cell.angle_alpha   90.00
_cell.angle_beta   90.00
_cell.angle_gamma   90.00
#
_symmetry.space_group_name_H-M   'P 1'
#
loop_
_entity.id
_entity.type
_entity.pdbx_description
1 polymer ?
#
loop_
_entity_poly.entity_id
_entity_poly.type
_entity_poly.pdbx_seq_one_letter_code
_entity_poly.pdbx_strand_id
1 'polypeptide(L)'
;MAENYNEIKKLVISHLHDLVDSVISDNRKKILVHEWVLGICKHWRDFAEINIEGSEFIPRVSFGIQGIRNRFERGMTMKEVINELLYVFEISTYCYFEYGARKDILNKIENYCKNADSLLENKILIHEFEKFKSSKQIIPLINKAIDYLNYFDENKNVNEFRINPETETVSELEKEFNKIIILITDYFITTMWNNMDEINEIKKELNQFTKEISELKYINLINKEKQKEINKIEDFRLIKDLTIDTISILKTPHHIKVNNEEISSKFLKFDKNKNLNKLTEEIISEISKSIINSLHENPLYFDEIKEKSDKIKIVWKEKTTTFFTDSQKKQISKTKIIKEEIMNIREENTMIKGYIRGWYESLKKINKEIMEPSRHVDLIKLYQEKDKKNNQKEIFDYLLDIMINLIKQNQEQEDKITKTIEKFLVDVKKKFNMFGLEEKYSNFLELAKIEVEVINFFNKPKKDTKVSLYDHSKLLVELKTNNKGLVTFDKIPRKEISIKVGNKKRKEKIIKVKRYNNKYKIRLFFYNK
;
A
#
# COMPACT_ATOMS: atom_id res chain seq x y z
N MET A 1 61.50 20.91 -53.52
CA MET A 1 61.79 19.96 -52.42
C MET A 1 62.90 20.44 -51.49
N ALA A 2 64.08 20.88 -51.97
CA ALA A 2 65.14 21.41 -51.09
C ALA A 2 64.79 22.75 -50.39
N GLU A 3 63.97 23.61 -51.02
CA GLU A 3 63.53 24.89 -50.42
C GLU A 3 62.62 24.69 -49.20
N ASN A 4 61.58 23.85 -49.30
CA ASN A 4 60.68 23.57 -48.16
C ASN A 4 61.41 22.93 -46.97
N TYR A 5 62.49 22.16 -47.20
CA TYR A 5 63.22 21.49 -46.12
C TYR A 5 63.94 22.46 -45.18
N ASN A 6 64.58 23.50 -45.74
CA ASN A 6 65.22 24.55 -44.96
C ASN A 6 64.20 25.43 -44.23
N GLU A 7 63.03 25.64 -44.81
CA GLU A 7 61.93 26.38 -44.19
C GLU A 7 61.31 25.59 -43.03
N ILE A 8 61.11 24.28 -43.18
CA ILE A 8 60.64 23.40 -42.10
C ILE A 8 61.65 23.38 -40.94
N LYS A 9 62.96 23.26 -41.24
CA LYS A 9 64.02 23.36 -40.22
C LYS A 9 63.94 24.68 -39.44
N LYS A 10 63.81 25.80 -40.15
CA LYS A 10 63.68 27.14 -39.52
C LYS A 10 62.44 27.24 -38.67
N LEU A 11 61.29 26.74 -39.15
CA LEU A 11 60.03 26.73 -38.42
C LEU A 11 60.15 25.96 -37.10
N VAL A 12 60.69 24.74 -37.14
CA VAL A 12 60.88 23.89 -35.95
C VAL A 12 61.79 24.56 -34.92
N ILE A 13 62.95 25.05 -35.37
CA ILE A 13 63.93 25.67 -34.48
C ILE A 13 63.35 26.96 -33.87
N SER A 14 62.71 27.81 -34.69
CA SER A 14 62.08 29.04 -34.22
C SER A 14 61.00 28.76 -33.20
N HIS A 15 60.10 27.82 -33.47
CA HIS A 15 59.01 27.48 -32.57
C HIS A 15 59.52 26.96 -31.22
N LEU A 16 60.54 26.11 -31.20
CA LEU A 16 61.13 25.63 -29.95
C LEU A 16 61.84 26.74 -29.16
N HIS A 17 62.57 27.63 -29.83
CA HIS A 17 63.13 28.83 -29.18
C HIS A 17 62.02 29.72 -28.62
N ASP A 18 60.96 29.97 -29.40
CA ASP A 18 59.82 30.76 -28.97
C ASP A 18 59.12 30.15 -27.75
N LEU A 19 59.09 28.82 -27.62
CA LEU A 19 58.55 28.12 -26.45
C LEU A 19 59.48 28.23 -25.23
N VAL A 20 60.79 28.09 -25.41
CA VAL A 20 61.79 28.27 -24.34
C VAL A 20 61.82 29.72 -23.84
N ASP A 21 61.72 30.69 -24.73
CA ASP A 21 61.71 32.11 -24.39
C ASP A 21 60.39 32.55 -23.73
N SER A 22 59.33 31.73 -23.81
CA SER A 22 58.04 32.00 -23.16
C SER A 22 58.02 31.74 -21.65
N VAL A 23 59.13 31.25 -21.10
CA VAL A 23 59.27 30.91 -19.68
C VAL A 23 59.30 32.19 -18.88
N ILE A 24 58.19 32.47 -18.19
CA ILE A 24 58.15 33.57 -17.24
C ILE A 24 58.88 33.10 -15.99
N SER A 25 59.97 33.78 -15.65
CA SER A 25 60.70 33.61 -14.41
C SER A 25 59.91 34.20 -13.23
N ASP A 26 58.70 33.71 -12.94
CA ASP A 26 58.11 33.94 -11.62
C ASP A 26 56.87 33.08 -11.30
N ASN A 27 56.87 32.59 -10.07
CA ASN A 27 55.77 32.01 -9.28
C ASN A 27 55.00 30.76 -9.75
N ARG A 28 55.56 29.63 -9.27
CA ARG A 28 54.95 28.36 -8.80
C ARG A 28 53.41 28.33 -8.68
N LYS A 29 52.73 27.94 -9.75
CA LYS A 29 51.60 27.00 -9.70
C LYS A 29 51.70 26.06 -10.89
N LYS A 30 52.53 25.03 -10.75
CA LYS A 30 52.51 23.90 -11.68
C LYS A 30 51.22 23.14 -11.43
N ILE A 31 50.36 23.09 -12.44
CA ILE A 31 49.20 22.21 -12.39
C ILE A 31 49.69 20.86 -12.90
N LEU A 32 49.85 19.90 -11.99
CA LEU A 32 50.08 18.48 -12.29
C LEU A 32 48.80 17.88 -12.88
N VAL A 33 48.39 18.33 -14.07
CA VAL A 33 47.39 17.63 -14.89
C VAL A 33 48.04 16.39 -15.54
N HIS A 34 49.38 16.37 -15.63
CA HIS A 34 50.12 15.39 -16.41
C HIS A 34 50.24 14.00 -15.79
N GLU A 35 50.19 13.86 -14.46
CA GLU A 35 50.17 12.53 -13.81
C GLU A 35 48.84 11.79 -14.02
N TRP A 36 47.78 12.50 -14.44
CA TRP A 36 46.45 11.93 -14.63
C TRP A 36 46.02 11.81 -16.09
N VAL A 37 46.49 12.72 -16.95
CA VAL A 37 45.88 12.93 -18.28
C VAL A 37 46.70 12.40 -19.45
N LEU A 38 47.99 12.14 -19.28
CA LEU A 38 48.83 11.86 -20.43
C LEU A 38 49.78 10.69 -20.29
N GLY A 39 49.81 9.97 -19.17
CA GLY A 39 50.53 8.69 -19.09
C GLY A 39 51.91 8.67 -19.77
N ILE A 40 52.69 9.76 -19.68
CA ILE A 40 54.03 9.78 -20.26
C ILE A 40 55.00 9.32 -19.17
N CYS A 41 55.06 8.01 -18.95
CA CYS A 41 56.28 7.33 -18.53
C CYS A 41 56.96 6.81 -19.81
N LYS A 42 57.66 7.63 -20.57
CA LYS A 42 59.09 7.96 -20.41
C LYS A 42 60.09 6.79 -20.53
N HIS A 43 59.84 5.84 -21.43
CA HIS A 43 60.99 5.19 -22.08
C HIS A 43 61.78 6.12 -23.04
N TRP A 44 61.50 7.43 -23.15
CA TRP A 44 62.47 8.36 -23.76
C TRP A 44 63.55 8.86 -22.80
N ARG A 45 63.48 8.53 -21.51
CA ARG A 45 64.69 8.55 -20.67
C ARG A 45 64.68 7.38 -19.68
N ASP A 46 64.85 6.16 -20.17
CA ASP A 46 66.06 5.36 -19.84
C ASP A 46 67.43 5.97 -20.23
N PHE A 47 67.50 7.08 -20.97
CA PHE A 47 68.78 7.75 -21.33
C PHE A 47 69.12 9.05 -20.59
N ALA A 48 68.33 9.53 -19.63
CA ALA A 48 68.74 10.65 -18.77
C ALA A 48 68.00 10.63 -17.42
N GLU A 49 68.58 9.84 -16.53
CA GLU A 49 68.22 9.64 -15.13
C GLU A 49 68.61 10.83 -14.23
N ILE A 50 68.03 10.84 -13.03
CA ILE A 50 68.35 11.66 -11.84
C ILE A 50 67.65 13.03 -11.78
N ASN A 51 67.51 13.58 -10.57
CA ASN A 51 66.35 13.45 -9.68
C ASN A 51 65.60 14.80 -9.49
N ILE A 52 64.42 14.69 -8.89
CA ILE A 52 63.41 15.73 -8.68
C ILE A 52 63.84 16.71 -7.58
N GLU A 53 64.12 17.96 -7.95
CA GLU A 53 63.79 19.23 -7.25
C GLU A 53 64.32 20.41 -8.09
N GLY A 54 63.43 21.14 -8.77
CA GLY A 54 63.78 22.11 -9.82
C GLY A 54 63.60 21.52 -11.22
N SER A 55 62.58 21.96 -11.96
CA SER A 55 62.31 21.40 -13.30
C SER A 55 63.36 21.84 -14.30
N GLU A 56 64.18 20.88 -14.73
CA GLU A 56 65.14 21.03 -15.82
C GLU A 56 64.49 20.92 -17.21
N PHE A 57 63.15 20.80 -17.32
CA PHE A 57 62.50 20.56 -18.61
C PHE A 57 62.84 21.65 -19.64
N ILE A 58 62.86 22.92 -19.23
CA ILE A 58 63.18 24.06 -20.09
C ILE A 58 64.65 24.08 -20.53
N PRO A 59 65.64 23.99 -19.62
CA PRO A 59 67.03 23.76 -20.01
C PRO A 59 67.19 22.57 -20.98
N ARG A 60 66.44 21.47 -20.77
CA ARG A 60 66.50 20.27 -21.61
C ARG A 60 65.87 20.45 -23.00
N VAL A 61 64.78 21.19 -23.13
CA VAL A 61 64.22 21.58 -24.45
C VAL A 61 65.22 22.47 -25.18
N SER A 62 65.87 23.41 -24.49
CA SER A 62 66.92 24.26 -25.04
C SER A 62 68.10 23.45 -25.60
N PHE A 63 68.59 22.44 -24.86
CA PHE A 63 69.60 21.50 -25.36
C PHE A 63 69.09 20.62 -26.52
N GLY A 64 67.82 20.21 -26.48
CA GLY A 64 67.17 19.42 -27.52
C GLY A 64 67.13 20.09 -28.89
N ILE A 65 67.03 21.43 -28.94
CA ILE A 65 67.03 22.21 -30.19
C ILE A 65 68.29 21.93 -31.01
N GLN A 66 69.46 21.86 -30.37
CA GLN A 66 70.72 21.55 -31.07
C GLN A 66 70.71 20.12 -31.63
N GLY A 67 70.13 19.17 -30.91
CA GLY A 67 69.96 17.79 -31.39
C GLY A 67 69.09 17.72 -32.65
N ILE A 68 67.97 18.44 -32.65
CA ILE A 68 67.04 18.55 -33.79
C ILE A 68 67.75 19.21 -34.99
N ARG A 69 68.44 20.32 -34.75
CA ARG A 69 69.23 21.03 -35.76
C ARG A 69 70.26 20.13 -36.43
N ASN A 70 70.99 19.35 -35.63
CA ASN A 70 71.99 18.40 -36.13
C ASN A 70 71.36 17.27 -36.96
N ARG A 71 70.16 16.79 -36.61
CA ARG A 71 69.46 15.78 -37.41
C ARG A 71 69.01 16.32 -38.77
N PHE A 72 68.47 17.55 -38.82
CA PHE A 72 68.16 18.20 -40.09
C PHE A 72 69.40 18.43 -40.97
N GLU A 73 70.57 18.70 -40.37
CA GLU A 73 71.84 18.89 -41.10
C GLU A 73 72.42 17.60 -41.69
N ARG A 74 72.07 16.44 -41.13
CA ARG A 74 72.45 15.12 -41.67
C ARG A 74 71.59 14.68 -42.86
N GLY A 75 70.51 15.41 -43.15
CA GLY A 75 69.51 15.05 -44.15
C GLY A 75 68.53 14.00 -43.62
N MET A 76 67.23 14.25 -43.80
CA MET A 76 66.14 13.35 -43.39
C MET A 76 65.26 13.02 -44.59
N THR A 77 64.68 11.84 -44.57
CA THR A 77 63.54 11.47 -45.43
C THR A 77 62.28 12.22 -45.01
N MET A 78 61.29 12.36 -45.89
CA MET A 78 60.02 13.02 -45.51
C MET A 78 59.29 12.33 -44.36
N LYS A 79 59.42 11.00 -44.23
CA LYS A 79 58.86 10.27 -43.08
C LYS A 79 59.51 10.70 -41.77
N GLU A 80 60.83 10.86 -41.76
CA GLU A 80 61.58 11.35 -40.60
C GLU A 80 61.25 12.82 -40.29
N VAL A 81 61.05 13.66 -41.31
CA VAL A 81 60.58 15.05 -41.13
C VAL A 81 59.21 15.09 -40.47
N ILE A 82 58.25 14.28 -40.94
CA ILE A 82 56.91 14.19 -40.35
C ILE A 82 57.00 13.74 -38.89
N ASN A 83 57.81 12.71 -38.60
CA ASN A 83 58.03 12.23 -37.23
C ASN A 83 58.64 13.32 -36.33
N GLU A 84 59.61 14.08 -36.83
CA GLU A 84 60.22 15.18 -36.08
C GLU A 84 59.23 16.32 -35.82
N LEU A 85 58.35 16.61 -36.78
CA LEU A 85 57.31 17.63 -36.62
C LEU A 85 56.27 17.23 -35.56
N LEU A 86 55.87 15.96 -35.55
CA LEU A 86 54.98 15.37 -34.53
C LEU A 86 55.66 15.38 -33.15
N TYR A 87 56.94 15.02 -33.09
CA TYR A 87 57.72 15.09 -31.85
C TYR A 87 57.81 16.51 -31.28
N VAL A 88 58.03 17.51 -32.13
CA VAL A 88 58.04 18.92 -31.72
C VAL A 88 56.64 19.36 -31.25
N PHE A 89 55.58 18.89 -31.90
CA PHE A 89 54.21 19.12 -31.44
C PHE A 89 53.99 18.57 -30.02
N GLU A 90 54.45 17.36 -29.71
CA GLU A 90 54.38 16.76 -28.36
C GLU A 90 55.16 17.56 -27.31
N ILE A 91 56.38 18.02 -27.62
CA ILE A 91 57.12 18.93 -26.73
C ILE A 91 56.29 20.18 -26.44
N SER A 92 55.61 20.70 -27.47
CA SER A 92 54.85 21.94 -27.36
C SER A 92 53.61 21.80 -26.50
N THR A 93 52.90 20.68 -26.60
CA THR A 93 51.73 20.39 -25.75
C THR A 93 52.13 20.19 -24.29
N TYR A 94 53.31 19.61 -24.03
CA TYR A 94 53.87 19.55 -22.68
C TYR A 94 54.22 20.95 -22.13
N CYS A 95 54.91 21.79 -22.92
CA CYS A 95 55.20 23.18 -22.56
C CYS A 95 53.92 23.94 -22.19
N TYR A 96 52.85 23.73 -22.95
CA TYR A 96 51.55 24.34 -22.66
C TYR A 96 51.04 24.01 -21.25
N PHE A 97 51.13 22.75 -20.80
CA PHE A 97 50.72 22.37 -19.44
C PHE A 97 51.70 22.86 -18.38
N GLU A 98 53.01 22.72 -18.60
CA GLU A 98 54.06 23.17 -17.69
C GLU A 98 53.96 24.69 -17.42
N TYR A 99 53.52 25.46 -18.42
CA TYR A 99 53.29 26.91 -18.33
C TYR A 99 51.89 27.28 -17.82
N GLY A 100 51.16 26.35 -17.21
CA GLY A 100 49.86 26.63 -16.61
C GLY A 100 48.75 26.86 -17.63
N ALA A 101 48.78 26.15 -18.77
CA ALA A 101 47.72 26.16 -19.77
C ALA A 101 47.45 27.54 -20.42
N ARG A 102 48.52 28.31 -20.61
CA ARG A 102 48.52 29.68 -21.15
C ARG A 102 47.99 29.77 -22.60
N LYS A 103 47.09 30.74 -22.86
CA LYS A 103 46.46 30.95 -24.19
C LYS A 103 47.46 31.34 -25.27
N ASP A 104 48.49 32.11 -24.93
CA ASP A 104 49.53 32.52 -25.88
C ASP A 104 50.38 31.32 -26.33
N ILE A 105 50.64 30.36 -25.45
CA ILE A 105 51.34 29.11 -25.79
C ILE A 105 50.48 28.25 -26.73
N LEU A 106 49.17 28.15 -26.45
CA LEU A 106 48.24 27.45 -27.33
C LEU A 106 48.22 28.05 -28.75
N ASN A 107 48.24 29.38 -28.86
CA ASN A 107 48.32 30.07 -30.15
C ASN A 107 49.64 29.81 -30.88
N LYS A 108 50.76 29.70 -30.14
CA LYS A 108 52.06 29.33 -30.73
C LYS A 108 52.02 27.92 -31.33
N ILE A 109 51.43 26.96 -30.61
CA ILE A 109 51.22 25.59 -31.11
C ILE A 109 50.34 25.61 -32.37
N GLU A 110 49.24 26.36 -32.36
CA GLU A 110 48.34 26.49 -33.52
C GLU A 110 49.07 27.01 -34.75
N ASN A 111 49.86 28.08 -34.58
CA ASN A 111 50.64 28.69 -35.64
C ASN A 111 51.70 27.74 -36.19
N TYR A 112 52.40 27.02 -35.31
CA TYR A 112 53.35 25.99 -35.71
C TYR A 112 52.69 24.90 -36.57
N CYS A 113 51.53 24.39 -36.14
CA CYS A 113 50.81 23.36 -36.88
C CYS A 113 50.35 23.84 -38.25
N LYS A 114 49.76 25.06 -38.33
CA LYS A 114 49.31 25.66 -39.60
C LYS A 114 50.47 25.89 -40.57
N ASN A 115 51.60 26.41 -40.07
CA ASN A 115 52.76 26.71 -40.89
C ASN A 115 53.44 25.43 -41.38
N ALA A 116 53.58 24.42 -40.51
CA ALA A 116 54.18 23.15 -40.88
C ALA A 116 53.33 22.40 -41.92
N ASP A 117 52.01 22.35 -41.72
CA ASP A 117 51.08 21.74 -42.69
C ASP A 117 51.06 22.49 -44.04
N SER A 118 51.18 23.82 -44.02
CA SER A 118 51.32 24.61 -45.25
C SER A 118 52.59 24.29 -46.03
N LEU A 119 53.70 24.03 -45.33
CA LEU A 119 55.00 23.68 -45.95
C LEU A 119 55.04 22.23 -46.46
N LEU A 120 54.25 21.35 -45.84
CA LEU A 120 54.10 19.94 -46.22
C LEU A 120 53.02 19.70 -47.28
N GLU A 121 52.17 20.69 -47.58
CA GLU A 121 50.96 20.55 -48.40
C GLU A 121 50.02 19.42 -47.91
N ASN A 122 50.03 19.13 -46.60
CA ASN A 122 49.27 18.07 -45.97
C ASN A 122 48.75 18.52 -44.60
N LYS A 123 47.61 17.99 -44.14
CA LYS A 123 46.93 18.43 -42.91
C LYS A 123 47.18 17.47 -41.74
N ILE A 124 48.45 17.23 -41.41
CA ILE A 124 48.82 16.26 -40.37
C ILE A 124 48.76 16.91 -38.98
N LEU A 125 49.48 18.02 -38.78
CA LEU A 125 49.67 18.62 -37.47
C LEU A 125 48.45 19.40 -37.00
N ILE A 126 47.72 20.04 -37.91
CA ILE A 126 46.47 20.73 -37.55
C ILE A 126 45.42 19.74 -37.05
N HIS A 127 45.43 18.52 -37.57
CA HIS A 127 44.53 17.46 -37.10
C HIS A 127 44.90 17.03 -35.68
N GLU A 128 46.18 16.82 -35.38
CA GLU A 128 46.66 16.51 -34.04
C GLU A 128 46.42 17.65 -33.05
N PHE A 129 46.53 18.90 -33.50
CA PHE A 129 46.21 20.08 -32.69
C PHE A 129 44.73 20.18 -32.32
N GLU A 130 43.83 19.90 -33.26
CA GLU A 130 42.39 19.85 -32.96
C GLU A 130 42.06 18.71 -31.97
N LYS A 131 42.70 17.54 -32.09
CA LYS A 131 42.59 16.47 -31.08
C LYS A 131 43.09 16.90 -29.70
N PHE A 132 44.20 17.62 -29.65
CA PHE A 132 44.75 18.17 -28.41
C PHE A 132 43.80 19.20 -27.77
N LYS A 133 43.19 20.09 -28.57
CA LYS A 133 42.16 21.04 -28.10
C LYS A 133 40.97 20.31 -27.48
N SER A 134 40.45 19.26 -28.13
CA SER A 134 39.37 18.44 -27.58
C SER A 134 39.79 17.74 -26.28
N SER A 135 41.01 17.20 -26.23
CA SER A 135 41.57 16.52 -25.06
C SER A 135 41.70 17.45 -23.85
N LYS A 136 42.05 18.72 -24.05
CA LYS A 136 42.04 19.74 -22.97
C LYS A 136 40.63 19.96 -22.40
N GLN A 137 39.62 19.92 -23.24
CA GLN A 137 38.24 20.21 -22.85
C GLN A 137 37.55 19.03 -22.17
N ILE A 138 37.96 17.78 -22.46
CA ILE A 138 37.33 16.60 -21.86
C ILE A 138 37.77 16.34 -20.41
N ILE A 139 39.00 16.68 -20.04
CA ILE A 139 39.54 16.39 -18.70
C ILE A 139 38.72 17.06 -17.59
N PRO A 140 38.39 18.38 -17.67
CA PRO A 140 37.57 19.01 -16.63
C PRO A 140 36.18 18.39 -16.53
N LEU A 141 35.62 17.89 -17.64
CA LEU A 141 34.32 17.20 -17.66
C LEU A 141 34.40 15.87 -16.91
N ILE A 142 35.42 15.08 -17.21
CA ILE A 142 35.71 13.81 -16.52
C ILE A 142 35.89 14.05 -15.02
N ASN A 143 36.73 15.00 -14.62
CA ASN A 143 37.00 15.28 -13.22
C ASN A 143 35.75 15.76 -12.49
N LYS A 144 34.99 16.69 -13.08
CA LYS A 144 33.73 17.17 -12.50
C LYS A 144 32.72 16.02 -12.32
N ALA A 145 32.61 15.12 -13.29
CA ALA A 145 31.73 13.96 -13.20
C ALA A 145 32.18 12.99 -12.09
N ILE A 146 33.49 12.75 -11.95
CA ILE A 146 34.04 11.91 -10.87
C ILE A 146 33.77 12.54 -9.51
N ASP A 147 34.04 13.84 -9.35
CA ASP A 147 33.79 14.56 -8.10
C ASP A 147 32.31 14.49 -7.69
N TYR A 148 31.40 14.68 -8.66
CA TYR A 148 29.96 14.52 -8.42
C TYR A 148 29.59 13.10 -8.03
N LEU A 149 30.14 12.09 -8.72
CA LEU A 149 29.86 10.69 -8.41
C LEU A 149 30.43 10.25 -7.05
N ASN A 150 31.54 10.83 -6.60
CA ASN A 150 32.16 10.56 -5.30
C ASN A 150 31.33 11.11 -4.13
N TYR A 151 30.52 12.16 -4.35
CA TYR A 151 29.58 12.65 -3.33
C TYR A 151 28.60 11.57 -2.87
N PHE A 152 28.23 10.63 -3.76
CA PHE A 152 27.28 9.54 -3.46
C PHE A 152 27.95 8.22 -3.01
N ASP A 153 29.28 8.11 -3.11
CA ASP A 153 30.01 6.89 -2.75
C ASP A 153 31.48 7.24 -2.39
N GLU A 154 31.74 7.49 -1.11
CA GLU A 154 33.06 7.90 -0.60
C GLU A 154 34.13 6.80 -0.71
N ASN A 155 33.75 5.53 -0.89
CA ASN A 155 34.68 4.40 -0.92
C ASN A 155 35.15 4.04 -2.34
N LYS A 156 34.88 4.89 -3.32
CA LYS A 156 35.17 4.60 -4.72
C LYS A 156 36.65 4.53 -5.01
N ASN A 157 37.04 3.50 -5.77
CA ASN A 157 38.42 3.35 -6.23
C ASN A 157 38.70 4.32 -7.38
N VAL A 158 39.15 5.53 -7.05
CA VAL A 158 39.53 6.57 -8.03
C VAL A 158 40.59 6.08 -9.04
N ASN A 159 41.27 4.97 -8.74
CA ASN A 159 42.23 4.34 -9.64
C ASN A 159 41.60 3.79 -10.93
N GLU A 160 40.30 3.49 -10.96
CA GLU A 160 39.62 2.95 -12.15
C GLU A 160 39.43 3.99 -13.28
N PHE A 161 39.52 5.28 -12.97
CA PHE A 161 39.39 6.37 -13.94
C PHE A 161 40.75 6.90 -14.43
N ARG A 162 41.85 6.20 -14.14
CA ARG A 162 43.19 6.59 -14.57
C ARG A 162 43.48 6.09 -15.98
N ILE A 163 44.16 6.93 -16.75
CA ILE A 163 44.70 6.57 -18.05
C ILE A 163 45.88 5.64 -17.85
N ASN A 164 46.01 4.60 -18.69
CA ASN A 164 47.15 3.71 -18.64
C ASN A 164 48.48 4.52 -18.77
N PRO A 165 49.41 4.42 -17.81
CA PRO A 165 50.71 5.08 -17.90
C PRO A 165 51.61 4.61 -19.06
N GLU A 166 51.21 3.56 -19.79
CA GLU A 166 51.84 3.06 -21.02
C GLU A 166 51.19 3.61 -22.31
N THR A 167 50.30 4.60 -22.21
CA THR A 167 49.64 5.21 -23.39
C THR A 167 50.62 6.14 -24.10
N GLU A 168 51.02 5.80 -25.33
CA GLU A 168 52.12 6.50 -26.04
C GLU A 168 51.64 7.47 -27.11
N THR A 169 50.43 7.30 -27.64
CA THR A 169 49.93 8.07 -28.79
C THR A 169 48.62 8.80 -28.51
N VAL A 170 48.36 9.89 -29.25
CA VAL A 170 47.09 10.63 -29.20
C VAL A 170 45.88 9.74 -29.53
N SER A 171 46.04 8.76 -30.42
CA SER A 171 44.97 7.81 -30.75
C SER A 171 44.68 6.83 -29.62
N GLU A 172 45.69 6.38 -28.88
CA GLU A 172 45.51 5.54 -27.70
C GLU A 172 44.90 6.36 -26.55
N LEU A 173 45.30 7.61 -26.40
CA LEU A 173 44.71 8.54 -25.43
C LEU A 173 43.20 8.74 -25.69
N GLU A 174 42.80 8.89 -26.95
CA GLU A 174 41.39 8.97 -27.32
C GLU A 174 40.63 7.68 -26.97
N LYS A 175 41.26 6.51 -27.11
CA LYS A 175 40.67 5.23 -26.67
C LYS A 175 40.54 5.16 -25.15
N GLU A 176 41.54 5.60 -24.41
CA GLU A 176 41.51 5.64 -22.94
C GLU A 176 40.42 6.59 -22.43
N PHE A 177 40.29 7.78 -23.02
CA PHE A 177 39.17 8.68 -22.71
C PHE A 177 37.83 8.02 -23.00
N ASN A 178 37.64 7.39 -24.16
CA ASN A 178 36.40 6.68 -24.45
C ASN A 178 36.09 5.58 -23.42
N LYS A 179 37.09 4.83 -22.95
CA LYS A 179 36.90 3.85 -21.86
C LYS A 179 36.44 4.50 -20.57
N ILE A 180 37.12 5.58 -20.14
CA ILE A 180 36.80 6.33 -18.91
C ILE A 180 35.38 6.90 -18.99
N ILE A 181 34.99 7.47 -20.12
CA ILE A 181 33.67 8.03 -20.32
C ILE A 181 32.58 6.94 -20.22
N ILE A 182 32.82 5.75 -20.80
CA ILE A 182 31.90 4.61 -20.69
C ILE A 182 31.75 4.21 -19.22
N LEU A 183 32.87 4.08 -18.49
CA LEU A 183 32.89 3.76 -17.06
C LEU A 183 32.10 4.80 -16.25
N ILE A 184 32.33 6.10 -16.48
CA ILE A 184 31.57 7.18 -15.80
C ILE A 184 30.07 7.04 -16.06
N THR A 185 29.68 6.76 -17.30
CA THR A 185 28.28 6.56 -17.68
C THR A 185 27.66 5.38 -16.94
N ASP A 186 28.36 4.25 -16.86
CA ASP A 186 27.90 3.05 -16.14
C ASP A 186 27.79 3.32 -14.63
N TYR A 187 28.72 4.11 -14.10
CA TYR A 187 28.67 4.54 -12.72
C TYR A 187 27.50 5.47 -12.42
N PHE A 188 27.16 6.42 -13.29
CA PHE A 188 25.94 7.23 -13.13
C PHE A 188 24.71 6.34 -13.02
N ILE A 189 24.57 5.35 -13.90
CA ILE A 189 23.43 4.41 -13.89
C ILE A 189 23.41 3.58 -12.59
N THR A 190 24.57 3.13 -12.13
CA THR A 190 24.73 2.42 -10.86
C THR A 190 24.37 3.30 -9.66
N THR A 191 24.80 4.56 -9.66
CA THR A 191 24.48 5.54 -8.62
C THR A 191 22.99 5.84 -8.58
N MET A 192 22.30 5.94 -9.73
CA MET A 192 20.84 6.08 -9.77
C MET A 192 20.13 4.89 -9.14
N TRP A 193 20.63 3.67 -9.34
CA TRP A 193 20.09 2.48 -8.69
C TRP A 193 20.18 2.52 -7.16
N ASN A 194 21.27 3.08 -6.64
CA ASN A 194 21.56 3.08 -5.21
C ASN A 194 20.92 4.29 -4.50
N ASN A 195 20.70 5.40 -5.21
CA ASN A 195 20.21 6.67 -4.66
C ASN A 195 18.88 7.06 -5.33
N MET A 196 17.85 6.25 -5.06
CA MET A 196 16.53 6.35 -5.70
C MET A 196 15.84 7.70 -5.50
N ASP A 197 16.05 8.34 -4.36
CA ASP A 197 15.34 9.58 -4.02
C ASP A 197 15.95 10.79 -4.79
N GLU A 198 17.18 10.65 -5.29
CA GLU A 198 17.96 11.68 -5.99
C GLU A 198 18.08 11.43 -7.50
N ILE A 199 17.36 10.42 -8.04
CA ILE A 199 17.43 10.01 -9.46
C ILE A 199 17.34 11.18 -10.43
N ASN A 200 16.43 12.13 -10.19
CA ASN A 200 16.23 13.26 -11.11
C ASN A 200 17.46 14.16 -11.20
N GLU A 201 18.16 14.34 -10.09
CA GLU A 201 19.39 15.14 -10.05
C GLU A 201 20.52 14.40 -10.77
N ILE A 202 20.73 13.13 -10.43
CA ILE A 202 21.77 12.29 -11.03
C ILE A 202 21.56 12.14 -12.55
N LYS A 203 20.31 11.96 -13.00
CA LYS A 203 19.95 11.89 -14.43
C LYS A 203 20.19 13.22 -15.14
N LYS A 204 19.95 14.35 -14.49
CA LYS A 204 20.23 15.68 -15.06
C LYS A 204 21.73 15.86 -15.28
N GLU A 205 22.57 15.47 -14.31
CA GLU A 205 24.03 15.54 -14.45
C GLU A 205 24.54 14.55 -15.52
N LEU A 206 23.99 13.32 -15.60
CA LEU A 206 24.32 12.40 -16.69
C LEU A 206 23.98 12.99 -18.07
N ASN A 207 22.80 13.60 -18.22
CA ASN A 207 22.38 14.22 -19.48
C ASN A 207 23.28 15.41 -19.85
N GLN A 208 23.71 16.19 -18.85
CA GLN A 208 24.64 17.30 -19.08
C GLN A 208 26.01 16.78 -19.51
N PHE A 209 26.57 15.80 -18.78
CA PHE A 209 27.84 15.16 -19.11
C PHE A 209 27.82 14.57 -20.53
N THR A 210 26.82 13.77 -20.87
CA THR A 210 26.71 13.14 -22.20
C THR A 210 26.55 14.16 -23.33
N LYS A 211 25.83 15.25 -23.09
CA LYS A 211 25.73 16.36 -24.04
C LYS A 211 27.08 17.03 -24.28
N GLU A 212 27.80 17.39 -23.21
CA GLU A 212 29.11 18.03 -23.28
C GLU A 212 30.14 17.13 -23.98
N ILE A 213 30.12 15.83 -23.70
CA ILE A 213 30.99 14.84 -24.37
C ILE A 213 30.66 14.71 -25.87
N SER A 214 29.37 14.75 -26.24
CA SER A 214 28.95 14.72 -27.64
C SER A 214 29.37 15.98 -28.41
N GLU A 215 29.37 17.16 -27.77
CA GLU A 215 29.85 18.40 -28.37
C GLU A 215 31.36 18.35 -28.68
N LEU A 216 32.11 17.58 -27.90
CA LEU A 216 33.53 17.27 -28.12
C LEU A 216 33.77 16.17 -29.17
N LYS A 217 32.71 15.67 -29.82
CA LYS A 217 32.74 14.61 -30.86
C LYS A 217 33.21 13.23 -30.38
N TYR A 218 33.11 12.95 -29.08
CA TYR A 218 33.30 11.60 -28.56
C TYR A 218 32.04 10.74 -28.80
N ILE A 219 32.20 9.42 -28.67
CA ILE A 219 31.17 8.42 -29.01
C ILE A 219 29.87 8.70 -28.25
N ASN A 220 28.71 8.48 -28.90
CA ASN A 220 27.40 8.53 -28.24
C ASN A 220 27.30 7.41 -27.17
N LEU A 221 27.19 7.81 -25.91
CA LEU A 221 27.43 6.93 -24.75
C LEU A 221 26.19 6.21 -24.26
N ILE A 222 25.01 6.80 -24.47
CA ILE A 222 23.73 6.21 -24.08
C ILE A 222 23.19 5.44 -25.28
N ASN A 223 23.58 4.17 -25.36
CA ASN A 223 23.00 3.25 -26.32
C ASN A 223 21.57 2.85 -25.92
N LYS A 224 20.87 2.09 -26.78
CA LYS A 224 19.50 1.63 -26.51
C LYS A 224 19.39 0.77 -25.25
N GLU A 225 20.44 0.06 -24.85
CA GLU A 225 20.45 -0.80 -23.66
C GLU A 225 20.52 0.04 -22.38
N LYS A 226 21.43 1.01 -22.32
CA LYS A 226 21.53 1.96 -21.21
C LYS A 226 20.28 2.80 -21.06
N GLN A 227 19.67 3.24 -22.16
CA GLN A 227 18.39 3.96 -22.10
C GLN A 227 17.27 3.09 -21.52
N LYS A 228 17.22 1.80 -21.86
CA LYS A 228 16.27 0.86 -21.26
C LYS A 228 16.53 0.69 -19.76
N GLU A 229 17.78 0.66 -19.35
CA GLU A 229 18.14 0.56 -17.94
C GLU A 229 17.75 1.82 -17.15
N ILE A 230 18.01 3.02 -17.68
CA ILE A 230 17.57 4.28 -17.07
C ILE A 230 16.04 4.30 -16.92
N ASN A 231 15.30 3.96 -17.98
CA ASN A 231 13.84 3.92 -17.93
C ASN A 231 13.35 2.90 -16.88
N LYS A 232 14.05 1.76 -16.74
CA LYS A 232 13.75 0.75 -15.72
C LYS A 232 13.93 1.28 -14.30
N ILE A 233 14.98 2.06 -14.05
CA ILE A 233 15.22 2.70 -12.75
C ILE A 233 14.09 3.69 -12.42
N GLU A 234 13.69 4.51 -13.41
CA GLU A 234 12.57 5.46 -13.26
C GLU A 234 11.24 4.76 -12.97
N ASP A 235 10.96 3.67 -13.70
CA ASP A 235 9.77 2.86 -13.46
C ASP A 235 9.79 2.20 -12.07
N PHE A 236 10.95 1.70 -11.62
CA PHE A 236 11.11 1.13 -10.28
C PHE A 236 10.83 2.17 -9.18
N ARG A 237 11.40 3.37 -9.31
CA ARG A 237 11.14 4.49 -8.39
C ARG A 237 9.66 4.85 -8.37
N LEU A 238 9.03 4.97 -9.54
CA LEU A 238 7.61 5.28 -9.62
C LEU A 238 6.76 4.21 -8.93
N ILE A 239 7.07 2.93 -9.08
CA ILE A 239 6.38 1.84 -8.36
C ILE A 239 6.56 1.98 -6.83
N LYS A 240 7.76 2.36 -6.35
CA LYS A 240 8.04 2.65 -4.93
C LYS A 240 7.16 3.80 -4.42
N ASP A 241 7.12 4.91 -5.15
CA ASP A 241 6.33 6.10 -4.78
C ASP A 241 4.83 5.79 -4.74
N LEU A 242 4.30 5.13 -5.78
CA LEU A 242 2.90 4.68 -5.82
C LEU A 242 2.54 3.75 -4.65
N THR A 243 3.49 2.92 -4.21
CA THR A 243 3.30 2.03 -3.07
C THR A 243 3.22 2.81 -1.76
N ILE A 244 4.08 3.81 -1.56
CA ILE A 244 4.06 4.70 -0.40
C ILE A 244 2.73 5.46 -0.33
N ASP A 245 2.29 6.03 -1.45
CA ASP A 245 1.00 6.74 -1.56
C ASP A 245 -0.17 5.82 -1.22
N THR A 246 -0.11 4.58 -1.70
CA THR A 246 -1.15 3.58 -1.42
C THR A 246 -1.21 3.24 0.06
N ILE A 247 -0.07 3.00 0.70
CA ILE A 247 0.00 2.75 2.15
C ILE A 247 -0.55 3.96 2.92
N SER A 248 -0.25 5.18 2.47
CA SER A 248 -0.78 6.42 3.06
C SER A 248 -2.31 6.50 2.96
N ILE A 249 -2.89 6.21 1.79
CA ILE A 249 -4.36 6.17 1.59
C ILE A 249 -5.03 5.14 2.51
N LEU A 250 -4.34 4.03 2.81
CA LEU A 250 -4.84 2.94 3.63
C LEU A 250 -4.70 3.17 5.15
N LYS A 251 -3.92 4.19 5.59
CA LYS A 251 -3.77 4.54 7.02
C LYS A 251 -5.04 5.21 7.56
N THR A 252 -5.78 4.51 8.41
CA THR A 252 -7.00 5.03 9.07
C THR A 252 -7.28 4.36 10.42
N PRO A 253 -8.19 4.96 11.25
CA PRO A 253 -8.60 4.39 12.54
C PRO A 253 -9.23 2.99 12.44
N HIS A 254 -9.87 2.65 11.32
CA HIS A 254 -10.26 1.27 10.99
C HIS A 254 -9.10 0.66 10.17
N HIS A 255 -8.19 -0.02 10.85
CA HIS A 255 -6.91 -0.47 10.29
C HIS A 255 -7.09 -1.49 9.15
N ILE A 256 -6.95 -1.06 7.90
CA ILE A 256 -6.60 -1.99 6.81
C ILE A 256 -5.17 -2.43 7.09
N LYS A 257 -5.00 -3.68 7.55
CA LYS A 257 -3.69 -4.23 7.87
C LYS A 257 -2.94 -4.57 6.60
N VAL A 258 -2.19 -3.61 6.08
CA VAL A 258 -1.24 -3.84 5.00
C VAL A 258 0.05 -4.40 5.61
N ASN A 259 0.53 -5.53 5.08
CA ASN A 259 1.81 -6.10 5.49
C ASN A 259 2.97 -5.29 4.90
N ASN A 260 3.30 -4.16 5.53
CA ASN A 260 4.35 -3.26 5.07
C ASN A 260 5.72 -3.94 5.00
N GLU A 261 6.02 -4.86 5.93
CA GLU A 261 7.26 -5.62 5.92
C GLU A 261 7.37 -6.51 4.67
N GLU A 262 6.29 -7.21 4.32
CA GLU A 262 6.27 -8.06 3.14
C GLU A 262 6.42 -7.25 1.85
N ILE A 263 5.71 -6.12 1.72
CA ILE A 263 5.87 -5.20 0.58
C ILE A 263 7.30 -4.67 0.50
N SER A 264 7.87 -4.23 1.63
CA SER A 264 9.24 -3.69 1.68
C SER A 264 10.28 -4.76 1.30
N SER A 265 10.06 -6.02 1.72
CA SER A 265 10.93 -7.14 1.37
C SER A 265 10.95 -7.44 -0.14
N LYS A 266 9.87 -7.14 -0.87
CA LYS A 266 9.80 -7.33 -2.33
C LYS A 266 10.70 -6.34 -3.07
N PHE A 267 10.77 -5.09 -2.59
CA PHE A 267 11.73 -4.11 -3.11
C PHE A 267 13.17 -4.49 -2.78
N LEU A 268 13.46 -4.92 -1.55
CA LEU A 268 14.80 -5.33 -1.13
C LEU A 268 15.34 -6.56 -1.88
N LYS A 269 14.46 -7.53 -2.18
CA LYS A 269 14.82 -8.76 -2.91
C LYS A 269 14.73 -8.60 -4.42
N PHE A 270 14.41 -7.41 -4.93
CA PHE A 270 14.29 -7.20 -6.36
C PHE A 270 15.66 -7.31 -7.02
N ASP A 271 15.79 -8.34 -7.85
CA ASP A 271 16.95 -8.51 -8.71
C ASP A 271 16.86 -7.50 -9.86
N LYS A 272 17.85 -6.61 -9.96
CA LYS A 272 17.96 -5.57 -11.00
C LYS A 272 17.86 -6.13 -12.42
N ASN A 273 18.07 -7.43 -12.63
CA ASN A 273 17.94 -8.09 -13.93
C ASN A 273 16.52 -8.61 -14.23
N LYS A 274 15.61 -8.67 -13.24
CA LYS A 274 14.25 -9.19 -13.41
C LYS A 274 13.27 -8.18 -14.02
N ASN A 275 12.16 -8.68 -14.54
CA ASN A 275 11.08 -7.88 -15.11
C ASN A 275 10.31 -7.12 -14.02
N LEU A 276 10.18 -5.81 -14.16
CA LEU A 276 9.40 -4.94 -13.25
C LEU A 276 7.93 -5.30 -13.20
N ASN A 277 7.34 -5.79 -14.29
CA ASN A 277 5.92 -6.16 -14.34
C ASN A 277 5.57 -7.19 -13.26
N LYS A 278 6.49 -8.13 -13.00
CA LYS A 278 6.31 -9.13 -11.94
C LYS A 278 6.30 -8.50 -10.55
N LEU A 279 7.19 -7.54 -10.29
CA LEU A 279 7.19 -6.80 -9.02
C LEU A 279 5.88 -6.01 -8.84
N THR A 280 5.44 -5.33 -9.89
CA THR A 280 4.16 -4.58 -9.91
C THR A 280 2.98 -5.48 -9.59
N GLU A 281 2.86 -6.63 -10.26
CA GLU A 281 1.80 -7.61 -10.01
C GLU A 281 1.83 -8.14 -8.57
N GLU A 282 3.03 -8.44 -8.06
CA GLU A 282 3.22 -8.94 -6.70
C GLU A 282 2.85 -7.91 -5.62
N ILE A 283 3.12 -6.61 -5.84
CA ILE A 283 2.74 -5.53 -4.93
C ILE A 283 1.23 -5.32 -4.96
N ILE A 284 0.63 -5.20 -6.15
CA ILE A 284 -0.81 -5.02 -6.33
C ILE A 284 -1.58 -6.20 -5.71
N SER A 285 -1.07 -7.42 -5.86
CA SER A 285 -1.67 -8.62 -5.27
C SER A 285 -1.74 -8.54 -3.75
N GLU A 286 -0.67 -8.12 -3.06
CA GLU A 286 -0.67 -8.00 -1.60
C GLU A 286 -1.58 -6.88 -1.09
N ILE A 287 -1.57 -5.73 -1.77
CA ILE A 287 -2.47 -4.62 -1.43
C ILE A 287 -3.93 -5.07 -1.62
N SER A 288 -4.23 -5.73 -2.73
CA SER A 288 -5.57 -6.22 -3.04
C SER A 288 -6.05 -7.24 -2.03
N LYS A 289 -5.21 -8.20 -1.64
CA LYS A 289 -5.53 -9.18 -0.58
C LYS A 289 -5.84 -8.48 0.75
N SER A 290 -5.04 -7.48 1.13
CA SER A 290 -5.24 -6.74 2.38
C SER A 290 -6.60 -6.01 2.41
N ILE A 291 -6.98 -5.40 1.28
CA ILE A 291 -8.29 -4.75 1.12
C ILE A 291 -9.43 -5.78 1.21
N ILE A 292 -9.31 -6.91 0.51
CA ILE A 292 -10.33 -7.98 0.51
C ILE A 292 -10.50 -8.59 1.90
N ASN A 293 -9.41 -8.89 2.60
CA ASN A 293 -9.46 -9.42 3.96
C ASN A 293 -10.15 -8.45 4.92
N SER A 294 -9.84 -7.16 4.82
CA SER A 294 -10.48 -6.12 5.64
C SER A 294 -11.99 -6.02 5.37
N LEU A 295 -12.40 -6.15 4.10
CA LEU A 295 -13.80 -6.21 3.70
C LEU A 295 -14.51 -7.45 4.28
N HIS A 296 -13.84 -8.60 4.33
CA HIS A 296 -14.39 -9.82 4.92
C HIS A 296 -14.48 -9.77 6.44
N GLU A 297 -13.48 -9.20 7.11
CA GLU A 297 -13.45 -9.06 8.58
C GLU A 297 -14.58 -8.18 9.08
N ASN A 298 -14.88 -7.08 8.39
CA ASN A 298 -15.99 -6.21 8.76
C ASN A 298 -16.70 -5.59 7.54
N PRO A 299 -17.76 -6.24 7.03
CA PRO A 299 -18.53 -5.76 5.89
C PRO A 299 -19.18 -4.37 6.08
N LEU A 300 -19.34 -3.89 7.32
CA LEU A 300 -19.98 -2.60 7.58
C LEU A 300 -19.13 -1.41 7.12
N TYR A 301 -17.82 -1.58 7.02
CA TYR A 301 -16.90 -0.55 6.51
C TYR A 301 -16.76 -0.56 4.98
N PHE A 302 -17.62 -1.27 4.26
CA PHE A 302 -17.54 -1.41 2.80
C PHE A 302 -17.40 -0.08 2.08
N ASP A 303 -18.20 0.95 2.43
CA ASP A 303 -18.21 2.22 1.70
C ASP A 303 -16.88 2.96 1.87
N GLU A 304 -16.37 3.02 3.10
CA GLU A 304 -15.06 3.62 3.42
C GLU A 304 -13.92 2.89 2.68
N ILE A 305 -13.92 1.55 2.72
CA ILE A 305 -12.89 0.74 2.07
C ILE A 305 -12.99 0.85 0.54
N LYS A 306 -14.21 0.91 -0.01
CA LYS A 306 -14.45 1.09 -1.45
C LYS A 306 -13.95 2.45 -1.93
N GLU A 307 -14.24 3.53 -1.22
CA GLU A 307 -13.78 4.87 -1.58
C GLU A 307 -12.25 4.93 -1.68
N LYS A 308 -11.55 4.37 -0.67
CA LYS A 308 -10.09 4.29 -0.69
C LYS A 308 -9.59 3.41 -1.82
N SER A 309 -10.23 2.27 -2.05
CA SER A 309 -9.88 1.39 -3.16
C SER A 309 -9.98 2.09 -4.50
N ASP A 310 -11.00 2.93 -4.70
CA ASP A 310 -11.16 3.69 -5.94
C ASP A 310 -10.09 4.80 -6.06
N LYS A 311 -9.70 5.46 -4.95
CA LYS A 311 -8.54 6.37 -4.93
C LYS A 311 -7.24 5.66 -5.33
N ILE A 312 -6.99 4.47 -4.80
CA ILE A 312 -5.80 3.67 -5.15
C ILE A 312 -5.81 3.28 -6.63
N LYS A 313 -6.96 2.87 -7.19
CA LYS A 313 -7.06 2.58 -8.62
C LYS A 313 -6.69 3.78 -9.50
N ILE A 314 -7.06 4.99 -9.08
CA ILE A 314 -6.71 6.22 -9.81
C ILE A 314 -5.19 6.41 -9.80
N VAL A 315 -4.56 6.27 -8.63
CA VAL A 315 -3.10 6.37 -8.45
C VAL A 315 -2.35 5.37 -9.34
N TRP A 316 -2.82 4.13 -9.43
CA TRP A 316 -2.16 3.07 -10.21
C TRP A 316 -2.56 3.00 -11.69
N LYS A 317 -3.46 3.87 -12.17
CA LYS A 317 -4.10 3.75 -13.50
C LYS A 317 -3.10 3.71 -14.66
N GLU A 318 -1.98 4.42 -14.54
CA GLU A 318 -0.95 4.48 -15.59
C GLU A 318 -0.04 3.24 -15.62
N LYS A 319 -0.01 2.45 -14.53
CA LYS A 319 0.85 1.26 -14.39
C LYS A 319 0.11 -0.06 -14.50
N THR A 320 -1.19 -0.08 -14.27
CA THR A 320 -1.99 -1.28 -14.47
C THR A 320 -3.40 -0.94 -14.95
N THR A 321 -3.89 -1.74 -15.89
CA THR A 321 -5.31 -1.70 -16.31
C THR A 321 -6.20 -2.46 -15.33
N THR A 322 -5.63 -3.34 -14.51
CA THR A 322 -6.37 -4.29 -13.68
C THR A 322 -5.80 -4.35 -12.27
N PHE A 323 -6.41 -3.61 -11.34
CA PHE A 323 -6.01 -3.65 -9.92
C PHE A 323 -6.58 -4.87 -9.20
N PHE A 324 -7.83 -5.25 -9.51
CA PHE A 324 -8.46 -6.46 -8.98
C PHE A 324 -8.73 -7.47 -10.09
N THR A 325 -8.43 -8.73 -9.82
CA THR A 325 -8.85 -9.85 -10.64
C THR A 325 -10.39 -10.00 -10.63
N ASP A 326 -10.94 -10.67 -11.64
CA ASP A 326 -12.40 -10.89 -11.70
C ASP A 326 -12.91 -11.75 -10.54
N SER A 327 -12.07 -12.66 -10.02
CA SER A 327 -12.36 -13.41 -8.80
C SER A 327 -12.52 -12.47 -7.59
N GLN A 328 -11.60 -11.53 -7.40
CA GLN A 328 -11.65 -10.54 -6.32
C GLN A 328 -12.85 -9.58 -6.48
N LYS A 329 -13.17 -9.14 -7.70
CA LYS A 329 -14.38 -8.34 -7.96
C LYS A 329 -15.65 -9.06 -7.52
N LYS A 330 -15.76 -10.37 -7.82
CA LYS A 330 -16.89 -11.20 -7.36
C LYS A 330 -16.97 -11.28 -5.83
N GLN A 331 -15.83 -11.37 -5.14
CA GLN A 331 -15.78 -11.36 -3.68
C GLN A 331 -16.26 -10.02 -3.10
N ILE A 332 -15.80 -8.89 -3.64
CA ILE A 332 -16.25 -7.54 -3.24
C ILE A 332 -17.79 -7.41 -3.38
N SER A 333 -18.35 -7.85 -4.51
CA SER A 333 -19.79 -7.82 -4.72
C SER A 333 -20.56 -8.65 -3.69
N LYS A 334 -20.05 -9.84 -3.32
CA LYS A 334 -20.65 -10.66 -2.25
C LYS A 334 -20.61 -9.94 -0.90
N THR A 335 -19.51 -9.27 -0.55
CA THR A 335 -19.42 -8.51 0.70
C THR A 335 -20.44 -7.38 0.75
N LYS A 336 -20.72 -6.71 -0.37
CA LYS A 336 -21.78 -5.68 -0.45
C LYS A 336 -23.16 -6.24 -0.08
N ILE A 337 -23.50 -7.42 -0.61
CA ILE A 337 -24.75 -8.11 -0.31
C ILE A 337 -24.83 -8.44 1.19
N ILE A 338 -23.74 -8.97 1.76
CA ILE A 338 -23.66 -9.27 3.20
C ILE A 338 -23.85 -8.01 4.05
N LYS A 339 -23.24 -6.87 3.67
CA LYS A 339 -23.47 -5.58 4.36
C LYS A 339 -24.95 -5.20 4.34
N GLU A 340 -25.58 -5.24 3.17
CA GLU A 340 -27.00 -4.90 3.00
C GLU A 340 -27.89 -5.81 3.87
N GLU A 341 -27.60 -7.11 3.91
CA GLU A 341 -28.28 -8.06 4.79
C GLU A 341 -28.12 -7.70 6.27
N ILE A 342 -26.91 -7.39 6.73
CA ILE A 342 -26.66 -6.97 8.12
C ILE A 342 -27.42 -5.68 8.46
N MET A 343 -27.44 -4.70 7.56
CA MET A 343 -28.18 -3.46 7.77
C MET A 343 -29.69 -3.69 7.88
N ASN A 344 -30.27 -4.48 6.97
CA ASN A 344 -31.68 -4.83 7.00
C ASN A 344 -32.06 -5.51 8.33
N ILE A 345 -31.23 -6.46 8.80
CA ILE A 345 -31.45 -7.13 10.09
C ILE A 345 -31.41 -6.13 11.26
N ARG A 346 -30.50 -5.14 11.24
CA ARG A 346 -30.43 -4.11 12.28
C ARG A 346 -31.67 -3.22 12.30
N GLU A 347 -32.18 -2.84 11.13
CA GLU A 347 -33.39 -2.04 11.00
C GLU A 347 -34.62 -2.83 11.50
N GLU A 348 -34.79 -4.07 11.04
CA GLU A 348 -35.85 -4.97 11.50
C GLU A 348 -35.83 -5.14 13.03
N ASN A 349 -34.66 -5.41 13.62
CA ASN A 349 -34.51 -5.54 15.06
C ASN A 349 -34.85 -4.25 15.82
N THR A 350 -34.53 -3.09 15.25
CA THR A 350 -34.88 -1.79 15.84
C THR A 350 -36.39 -1.57 15.83
N MET A 351 -37.06 -1.91 14.73
CA MET A 351 -38.52 -1.85 14.62
C MET A 351 -39.20 -2.78 15.65
N ILE A 352 -38.72 -4.03 15.76
CA ILE A 352 -39.28 -5.01 16.72
C ILE A 352 -39.09 -4.54 18.16
N LYS A 353 -37.89 -4.07 18.54
CA LYS A 353 -37.65 -3.52 19.88
C LYS A 353 -38.57 -2.34 20.20
N GLY A 354 -38.76 -1.43 19.24
CA GLY A 354 -39.70 -0.31 19.37
C GLY A 354 -41.14 -0.78 19.58
N TYR A 355 -41.58 -1.77 18.80
CA TYR A 355 -42.92 -2.35 18.92
C TYR A 355 -43.15 -3.02 20.28
N ILE A 356 -42.19 -3.82 20.75
CA ILE A 356 -42.25 -4.52 22.04
C ILE A 356 -42.30 -3.54 23.20
N ARG A 357 -41.53 -2.45 23.12
CA ARG A 357 -41.61 -1.37 24.12
C ARG A 357 -43.00 -0.75 24.16
N GLY A 358 -43.60 -0.44 23.01
CA GLY A 358 -44.95 0.13 22.95
C GLY A 358 -46.02 -0.81 23.52
N TRP A 359 -45.90 -2.11 23.27
CA TRP A 359 -46.75 -3.13 23.88
C TRP A 359 -46.57 -3.18 25.41
N TYR A 360 -45.33 -3.22 25.89
CA TYR A 360 -45.02 -3.29 27.32
C TYR A 360 -45.62 -2.09 28.06
N GLU A 361 -45.46 -0.89 27.55
CA GLU A 361 -46.06 0.32 28.14
C GLU A 361 -47.60 0.26 28.19
N SER A 362 -48.23 -0.43 27.24
CA SER A 362 -49.68 -0.64 27.24
C SER A 362 -50.11 -1.59 28.36
N LEU A 363 -49.38 -2.68 28.59
CA LEU A 363 -49.68 -3.61 29.67
C LEU A 363 -49.28 -3.10 31.05
N LYS A 364 -48.22 -2.30 31.16
CA LYS A 364 -47.79 -1.67 32.41
C LYS A 364 -48.87 -0.78 33.01
N LYS A 365 -49.74 -0.18 32.18
CA LYS A 365 -50.93 0.56 32.63
C LYS A 365 -52.00 -0.33 33.27
N ILE A 366 -52.02 -1.62 32.93
CA ILE A 366 -52.98 -2.61 33.43
C ILE A 366 -52.42 -3.33 34.66
N ASN A 367 -51.15 -3.76 34.60
CA ASN A 367 -50.43 -4.38 35.71
C ASN A 367 -49.07 -3.68 35.88
N LYS A 368 -48.89 -2.93 36.98
CA LYS A 368 -47.66 -2.17 37.26
C LYS A 368 -46.44 -3.06 37.53
N GLU A 369 -46.66 -4.32 37.91
CA GLU A 369 -45.61 -5.28 38.29
C GLU A 369 -45.13 -6.13 37.10
N ILE A 370 -45.62 -5.88 35.88
CA ILE A 370 -45.13 -6.57 34.69
C ILE A 370 -43.63 -6.33 34.49
N MET A 371 -42.90 -7.41 34.25
CA MET A 371 -41.45 -7.38 34.05
C MET A 371 -41.08 -6.62 32.76
N GLU A 372 -40.05 -5.79 32.84
CA GLU A 372 -39.53 -5.07 31.68
C GLU A 372 -38.94 -6.02 30.62
N PRO A 373 -39.13 -5.76 29.31
CA PRO A 373 -38.58 -6.59 28.24
C PRO A 373 -37.07 -6.82 28.36
N SER A 374 -36.31 -5.82 28.84
CA SER A 374 -34.86 -5.89 29.05
C SER A 374 -34.44 -6.81 30.20
N ARG A 375 -35.37 -7.33 31.01
CA ARG A 375 -35.10 -8.25 32.12
C ARG A 375 -35.46 -9.70 31.77
N HIS A 376 -36.10 -9.93 30.63
CA HIS A 376 -36.39 -11.27 30.12
C HIS A 376 -35.15 -11.86 29.43
N VAL A 377 -34.41 -12.74 30.12
CA VAL A 377 -33.18 -13.36 29.60
C VAL A 377 -33.41 -14.06 28.26
N ASP A 378 -34.52 -14.79 28.12
CA ASP A 378 -34.84 -15.50 26.88
C ASP A 378 -35.14 -14.54 25.72
N LEU A 379 -35.86 -13.44 26.00
CA LEU A 379 -36.10 -12.39 25.01
C LEU A 379 -34.81 -11.68 24.59
N ILE A 380 -33.87 -11.47 25.52
CA ILE A 380 -32.54 -10.91 25.23
C ILE A 380 -31.73 -11.85 24.34
N LYS A 381 -31.74 -13.16 24.62
CA LYS A 381 -31.06 -14.16 23.80
C LYS A 381 -31.63 -14.18 22.38
N LEU A 382 -32.95 -14.15 22.24
CA LEU A 382 -33.61 -14.13 20.93
C LEU A 382 -33.21 -12.90 20.08
N TYR A 383 -32.86 -11.76 20.68
CA TYR A 383 -32.31 -10.59 19.97
C TYR A 383 -30.83 -10.73 19.57
N GLN A 384 -30.07 -11.62 20.22
CA GLN A 384 -28.61 -11.72 20.09
C GLN A 384 -28.16 -12.85 19.16
N GLU A 385 -29.05 -13.79 18.84
CA GLU A 385 -28.74 -14.88 17.92
C GLU A 385 -28.47 -14.35 16.51
N LYS A 386 -27.29 -14.71 15.99
CA LYS A 386 -26.72 -14.18 14.74
C LYS A 386 -27.37 -14.77 13.47
N ASP A 387 -28.18 -15.81 13.59
CA ASP A 387 -28.76 -16.51 12.43
C ASP A 387 -30.21 -16.09 12.16
N LYS A 388 -30.38 -15.40 11.02
CA LYS A 388 -31.50 -15.44 10.06
C LYS A 388 -32.93 -15.38 10.60
N LYS A 389 -33.71 -14.36 10.20
CA LYS A 389 -35.16 -14.32 9.86
C LYS A 389 -36.23 -15.13 10.66
N ASN A 390 -35.88 -16.00 11.61
CA ASN A 390 -36.74 -16.99 12.25
C ASN A 390 -37.06 -16.65 13.70
N ASN A 391 -36.26 -15.82 14.37
CA ASN A 391 -36.52 -15.51 15.77
C ASN A 391 -37.70 -14.54 15.96
N GLN A 392 -38.15 -13.85 14.90
CA GLN A 392 -39.28 -12.92 15.03
C GLN A 392 -40.56 -13.64 15.50
N LYS A 393 -40.85 -14.83 14.95
CA LYS A 393 -42.00 -15.63 15.38
C LYS A 393 -41.84 -16.08 16.83
N GLU A 394 -40.65 -16.56 17.19
CA GLU A 394 -40.33 -17.00 18.55
C GLU A 394 -40.43 -15.85 19.57
N ILE A 395 -39.99 -14.64 19.19
CA ILE A 395 -40.14 -13.42 19.98
C ILE A 395 -41.62 -13.13 20.22
N PHE A 396 -42.45 -13.13 19.17
CA PHE A 396 -43.88 -12.87 19.35
C PHE A 396 -44.62 -14.00 20.07
N ASP A 397 -44.20 -15.25 19.88
CA ASP A 397 -44.71 -16.41 20.61
C ASP A 397 -44.42 -16.29 22.11
N TYR A 398 -43.19 -15.90 22.47
CA TYR A 398 -42.77 -15.67 23.85
C TYR A 398 -43.53 -14.51 24.49
N LEU A 399 -43.72 -13.40 23.75
CA LEU A 399 -44.52 -12.27 24.22
C LEU A 399 -45.99 -12.66 24.44
N LEU A 400 -46.57 -13.46 23.54
CA LEU A 400 -47.91 -13.98 23.71
C LEU A 400 -48.01 -14.87 24.96
N ASP A 401 -47.00 -15.69 25.26
CA ASP A 401 -46.97 -16.49 26.49
C ASP A 401 -46.92 -15.63 27.75
N ILE A 402 -46.16 -14.52 27.74
CA ILE A 402 -46.18 -13.53 28.82
C ILE A 402 -47.59 -12.96 28.99
N MET A 403 -48.24 -12.55 27.90
CA MET A 403 -49.60 -12.00 27.94
C MET A 403 -50.64 -13.00 28.47
N ILE A 404 -50.56 -14.24 28.00
CA ILE A 404 -51.42 -15.34 28.46
C ILE A 404 -51.21 -15.55 29.96
N ASN A 405 -49.97 -15.58 30.43
CA ASN A 405 -49.67 -15.73 31.86
C ASN A 405 -50.19 -14.56 32.69
N LEU A 406 -50.21 -13.33 32.16
CA LEU A 406 -50.83 -12.19 32.83
C LEU A 406 -52.34 -12.37 33.02
N ILE A 407 -53.05 -12.97 32.06
CA ILE A 407 -54.47 -13.35 32.24
C ILE A 407 -54.61 -14.34 33.38
N LYS A 408 -53.71 -15.34 33.46
CA LYS A 408 -53.74 -16.34 34.55
C LYS A 408 -53.52 -15.72 35.93
N GLN A 409 -52.81 -14.59 36.00
CA GLN A 409 -52.46 -13.93 37.27
C GLN A 409 -53.44 -12.81 37.65
N ASN A 410 -54.07 -12.12 36.68
CA ASN A 410 -54.82 -10.88 36.91
C ASN A 410 -56.30 -10.99 36.47
N GLN A 411 -57.09 -11.73 37.24
CA GLN A 411 -58.49 -12.04 36.92
C GLN A 411 -59.39 -10.79 36.74
N GLU A 412 -59.17 -9.74 37.52
CA GLU A 412 -59.99 -8.52 37.48
C GLU A 412 -59.79 -7.70 36.21
N GLN A 413 -58.65 -7.86 35.55
CA GLN A 413 -58.30 -7.11 34.34
C GLN A 413 -58.28 -7.99 33.08
N GLU A 414 -58.77 -9.24 33.15
CA GLU A 414 -58.80 -10.19 32.02
C GLU A 414 -59.36 -9.54 30.75
N ASP A 415 -60.51 -8.87 30.84
CA ASP A 415 -61.16 -8.24 29.68
C ASP A 415 -60.28 -7.16 29.01
N LYS A 416 -59.45 -6.43 29.79
CA LYS A 416 -58.51 -5.43 29.25
C LYS A 416 -57.26 -6.07 28.66
N ILE A 417 -56.76 -7.14 29.29
CA ILE A 417 -55.59 -7.89 28.80
C ILE A 417 -55.97 -8.59 27.48
N THR A 418 -57.14 -9.25 27.42
CA THR A 418 -57.69 -9.89 26.22
C THR A 418 -57.74 -8.92 25.03
N LYS A 419 -58.31 -7.72 25.21
CA LYS A 419 -58.33 -6.68 24.16
C LYS A 419 -56.92 -6.26 23.72
N THR A 420 -55.96 -6.24 24.65
CA THR A 420 -54.57 -5.91 24.33
C THR A 420 -53.90 -7.03 23.53
N ILE A 421 -54.18 -8.31 23.85
CA ILE A 421 -53.72 -9.47 23.07
C ILE A 421 -54.33 -9.45 21.67
N GLU A 422 -55.64 -9.23 21.53
CA GLU A 422 -56.31 -9.16 20.23
C GLU A 422 -55.71 -8.07 19.35
N LYS A 423 -55.46 -6.88 19.92
CA LYS A 423 -54.76 -5.80 19.22
C LYS A 423 -53.34 -6.19 18.83
N PHE A 424 -52.60 -6.83 19.74
CA PHE A 424 -51.25 -7.35 19.47
C PHE A 424 -51.26 -8.34 18.30
N LEU A 425 -52.17 -9.33 18.29
CA LEU A 425 -52.27 -10.31 17.21
C LEU A 425 -52.59 -9.66 15.86
N VAL A 426 -53.52 -8.71 15.83
CA VAL A 426 -53.86 -7.96 14.61
C VAL A 426 -52.66 -7.14 14.13
N ASP A 427 -51.98 -6.45 15.03
CA ASP A 427 -50.82 -5.63 14.69
C ASP A 427 -49.65 -6.49 14.20
N VAL A 428 -49.39 -7.63 14.85
CA VAL A 428 -48.32 -8.56 14.47
C VAL A 428 -48.58 -9.15 13.07
N LYS A 429 -49.82 -9.55 12.81
CA LYS A 429 -50.25 -10.00 11.48
C LYS A 429 -50.08 -8.91 10.42
N LYS A 430 -50.55 -7.70 10.69
CA LYS A 430 -50.53 -6.60 9.71
C LYS A 430 -49.13 -6.02 9.47
N LYS A 431 -48.34 -5.83 10.52
CA LYS A 431 -47.04 -5.13 10.46
C LYS A 431 -45.88 -6.08 10.16
N PHE A 432 -45.96 -7.33 10.59
CA PHE A 432 -44.86 -8.30 10.47
C PHE A 432 -45.25 -9.54 9.65
N ASN A 433 -46.44 -9.57 9.05
CA ASN A 433 -46.95 -10.67 8.21
C ASN A 433 -46.85 -12.05 8.87
N MET A 434 -47.13 -12.11 10.18
CA MET A 434 -47.00 -13.32 10.98
C MET A 434 -48.35 -13.98 11.26
N PHE A 435 -48.40 -15.29 11.10
CA PHE A 435 -49.60 -16.12 11.24
C PHE A 435 -49.36 -17.25 12.25
N GLY A 436 -50.45 -17.74 12.86
CA GLY A 436 -50.45 -18.92 13.73
C GLY A 436 -50.44 -18.58 15.23
N LEU A 437 -50.12 -17.34 15.59
CA LEU A 437 -50.28 -16.84 16.96
C LEU A 437 -51.77 -16.81 17.36
N GLU A 438 -52.67 -16.59 16.40
CA GLU A 438 -54.11 -16.57 16.65
C GLU A 438 -54.65 -17.95 17.05
N GLU A 439 -54.10 -19.02 16.48
CA GLU A 439 -54.48 -20.40 16.83
C GLU A 439 -54.04 -20.73 18.27
N LYS A 440 -52.79 -20.41 18.62
CA LYS A 440 -52.27 -20.56 19.99
C LYS A 440 -53.13 -19.82 21.02
N TYR A 441 -53.54 -18.59 20.70
CA TYR A 441 -54.42 -17.81 21.57
C TYR A 441 -55.85 -18.36 21.62
N SER A 442 -56.40 -18.81 20.49
CA SER A 442 -57.73 -19.41 20.42
C SER A 442 -57.81 -20.68 21.28
N ASN A 443 -56.80 -21.55 21.20
CA ASN A 443 -56.67 -22.74 22.04
C ASN A 443 -56.64 -22.38 23.55
N PHE A 444 -56.03 -21.25 23.91
CA PHE A 444 -56.07 -20.74 25.29
C PHE A 444 -57.47 -20.23 25.69
N LEU A 445 -58.21 -19.58 24.78
CA LEU A 445 -59.56 -19.10 25.03
C LEU A 445 -60.59 -20.23 25.20
N GLU A 446 -60.34 -21.42 24.66
CA GLU A 446 -61.22 -22.58 24.85
C GLU A 446 -61.16 -23.15 26.27
N LEU A 447 -60.08 -22.89 27.00
CA LEU A 447 -59.81 -23.48 28.31
C LEU A 447 -59.94 -22.46 29.44
N ALA A 448 -60.34 -22.96 30.61
CA ALA A 448 -60.45 -22.23 31.84
C ALA A 448 -59.98 -23.06 33.04
N LYS A 449 -59.81 -22.36 34.14
CA LYS A 449 -59.54 -22.82 35.48
C LYS A 449 -60.76 -22.53 36.35
N ILE A 450 -61.21 -23.55 37.08
CA ILE A 450 -62.33 -23.44 38.01
C ILE A 450 -61.83 -23.77 39.41
N GLU A 451 -61.94 -22.80 40.32
CA GLU A 451 -61.67 -22.98 41.74
C GLU A 451 -63.01 -23.06 42.48
N VAL A 452 -63.25 -24.15 43.20
CA VAL A 452 -64.47 -24.34 43.99
C VAL A 452 -64.10 -24.38 45.47
N GLU A 453 -64.61 -23.41 46.23
CA GLU A 453 -64.53 -23.39 47.69
C GLU A 453 -65.80 -24.01 48.25
N VAL A 454 -65.67 -25.16 48.91
CA VAL A 454 -66.77 -25.84 49.59
C VAL A 454 -66.73 -25.50 51.08
N ILE A 455 -67.78 -24.85 51.54
CA ILE A 455 -67.95 -24.45 52.94
C ILE A 455 -69.23 -25.04 53.53
N ASN A 456 -69.29 -25.14 54.85
CA ASN A 456 -70.52 -25.44 55.57
C ASN A 456 -71.36 -24.17 55.83
N PHE A 457 -72.50 -24.36 56.50
CA PHE A 457 -73.40 -23.27 56.91
C PHE A 457 -72.70 -22.16 57.72
N PHE A 458 -71.71 -22.53 58.55
CA PHE A 458 -70.91 -21.61 59.39
C PHE A 458 -69.69 -21.01 58.66
N ASN A 459 -69.64 -21.07 57.32
CA ASN A 459 -68.51 -20.65 56.50
C ASN A 459 -67.18 -21.39 56.79
N LYS A 460 -67.20 -22.51 57.51
CA LYS A 460 -66.01 -23.33 57.74
C LYS A 460 -65.73 -24.19 56.50
N PRO A 461 -64.47 -24.26 56.02
CA PRO A 461 -64.13 -25.09 54.88
C PRO A 461 -64.38 -26.58 55.14
N LYS A 462 -64.81 -27.31 54.10
CA LYS A 462 -65.05 -28.75 54.18
C LYS A 462 -63.97 -29.51 53.43
N LYS A 463 -63.13 -30.21 54.18
CA LYS A 463 -62.08 -31.12 53.66
C LYS A 463 -62.71 -32.40 53.10
N ASP A 464 -62.00 -33.06 52.18
CA ASP A 464 -62.26 -34.39 51.63
C ASP A 464 -63.62 -34.55 50.97
N THR A 465 -64.23 -33.43 50.58
CA THR A 465 -65.53 -33.42 49.91
C THR A 465 -65.31 -33.61 48.42
N LYS A 466 -65.97 -34.62 47.84
CA LYS A 466 -65.95 -34.87 46.40
C LYS A 466 -66.65 -33.74 45.64
N VAL A 467 -65.96 -33.21 44.64
CA VAL A 467 -66.49 -32.23 43.70
C VAL A 467 -66.24 -32.76 42.30
N SER A 468 -67.31 -32.85 41.51
CA SER A 468 -67.30 -33.42 40.16
C SER A 468 -67.79 -32.37 39.18
N LEU A 469 -67.10 -32.21 38.06
CA LEU A 469 -67.48 -31.34 36.96
C LEU A 469 -68.06 -32.16 35.82
N TYR A 470 -69.21 -31.73 35.29
CA TYR A 470 -69.89 -32.36 34.17
C TYR A 470 -70.09 -31.41 33.01
N ASP A 471 -69.90 -31.94 31.82
CA ASP A 471 -70.32 -31.35 30.56
C ASP A 471 -71.59 -32.08 30.11
N HIS A 472 -72.74 -31.44 30.27
CA HIS A 472 -74.04 -32.10 30.24
C HIS A 472 -74.05 -33.35 31.15
N SER A 473 -74.11 -34.55 30.57
CA SER A 473 -74.12 -35.83 31.30
C SER A 473 -72.73 -36.49 31.43
N LYS A 474 -71.71 -35.95 30.77
CA LYS A 474 -70.36 -36.53 30.74
C LYS A 474 -69.52 -36.00 31.90
N LEU A 475 -69.01 -36.89 32.74
CA LEU A 475 -68.05 -36.52 33.78
C LEU A 475 -66.75 -36.05 33.12
N LEU A 476 -66.35 -34.82 33.41
CA LEU A 476 -65.06 -34.28 32.98
C LEU A 476 -63.96 -34.67 33.96
N VAL A 477 -64.18 -34.42 35.26
CA VAL A 477 -63.17 -34.62 36.30
C VAL A 477 -63.84 -34.67 37.68
N GLU A 478 -63.31 -35.48 38.60
CA GLU A 478 -63.71 -35.54 40.01
C GLU A 478 -62.47 -35.41 40.89
N LEU A 479 -62.51 -34.48 41.86
CA LEU A 479 -61.45 -34.25 42.82
C LEU A 479 -62.02 -34.05 44.23
N LYS A 480 -61.18 -34.22 45.25
CA LYS A 480 -61.54 -33.93 46.64
C LYS A 480 -60.99 -32.59 47.08
N THR A 481 -61.74 -31.89 47.94
CA THR A 481 -61.29 -30.64 48.54
C THR A 481 -60.13 -30.84 49.53
N ASN A 482 -59.20 -29.89 49.55
CA ASN A 482 -58.07 -29.87 50.48
C ASN A 482 -58.47 -29.41 51.91
N ASN A 483 -57.50 -29.26 52.81
CA ASN A 483 -57.71 -28.79 54.19
C ASN A 483 -58.39 -27.40 54.27
N LYS A 484 -58.27 -26.59 53.22
CA LYS A 484 -58.91 -25.26 53.09
C LYS A 484 -60.26 -25.33 52.37
N GLY A 485 -60.82 -26.52 52.16
CA GLY A 485 -62.09 -26.73 51.45
C GLY A 485 -62.05 -26.34 49.97
N LEU A 486 -60.86 -26.18 49.40
CA LEU A 486 -60.66 -25.75 48.02
C LEU A 486 -60.35 -26.94 47.13
N VAL A 487 -60.90 -26.91 45.93
CA VAL A 487 -60.51 -27.77 44.82
C VAL A 487 -60.31 -26.91 43.58
N THR A 488 -59.29 -27.24 42.80
CA THR A 488 -58.93 -26.51 41.59
C THR A 488 -58.95 -27.47 40.43
N PHE A 489 -59.64 -27.07 39.38
CA PHE A 489 -59.74 -27.81 38.12
C PHE A 489 -59.11 -26.97 37.02
N ASP A 490 -58.09 -27.51 36.37
CA ASP A 490 -57.43 -26.88 35.23
C ASP A 490 -57.93 -27.51 33.91
N LYS A 491 -57.79 -26.76 32.80
CA LYS A 491 -58.16 -27.20 31.44
C LYS A 491 -59.65 -27.58 31.28
N ILE A 492 -60.53 -26.80 31.90
CA ILE A 492 -61.98 -26.98 31.76
C ILE A 492 -62.49 -26.19 30.55
N PRO A 493 -63.31 -26.76 29.65
CA PRO A 493 -63.87 -26.03 28.52
C PRO A 493 -64.66 -24.78 28.96
N ARG A 494 -64.47 -23.65 28.27
CA ARG A 494 -65.23 -22.40 28.49
C ARG A 494 -66.65 -22.49 27.93
N LYS A 495 -67.51 -23.17 28.68
CA LYS A 495 -68.93 -23.32 28.36
C LYS A 495 -69.75 -23.47 29.64
N GLU A 496 -71.00 -23.90 29.49
CA GLU A 496 -71.83 -24.26 30.64
C GLU A 496 -71.38 -25.59 31.21
N ILE A 497 -71.06 -25.60 32.51
CA ILE A 497 -70.55 -26.75 33.25
C ILE A 497 -71.41 -26.95 34.49
N SER A 498 -71.77 -28.21 34.76
CA SER A 498 -72.45 -28.60 36.00
C SER A 498 -71.42 -28.96 37.07
N ILE A 499 -71.44 -28.26 38.21
CA ILE A 499 -70.66 -28.63 39.40
C ILE A 499 -71.55 -29.44 40.33
N LYS A 500 -71.10 -30.64 40.71
CA LYS A 500 -71.77 -31.48 41.70
C LYS A 500 -70.89 -31.68 42.93
N VAL A 501 -71.44 -31.45 44.12
CA VAL A 501 -70.71 -31.62 45.39
C VAL A 501 -71.29 -32.78 46.19
N GLY A 502 -70.54 -33.89 46.27
CA GLY A 502 -70.95 -35.16 46.89
C GLY A 502 -71.93 -35.99 46.05
N ASN A 503 -72.42 -37.11 46.61
CA ASN A 503 -73.19 -38.11 45.86
C ASN A 503 -74.68 -37.76 45.61
N LYS A 504 -75.19 -36.62 46.09
CA LYS A 504 -76.63 -36.28 46.03
C LYS A 504 -76.94 -35.33 44.86
N LYS A 505 -77.94 -35.66 44.02
CA LYS A 505 -78.42 -34.81 42.90
C LYS A 505 -78.85 -33.39 43.32
N ARG A 506 -79.32 -33.19 44.56
CA ARG A 506 -79.76 -31.89 45.11
C ARG A 506 -78.63 -30.87 45.35
N LYS A 507 -77.39 -31.17 44.95
CA LYS A 507 -76.19 -30.32 45.14
C LYS A 507 -75.47 -30.05 43.82
N GLU A 508 -76.24 -29.96 42.73
CA GLU A 508 -75.77 -29.61 41.41
C GLU A 508 -75.99 -28.12 41.14
N LYS A 509 -74.98 -27.44 40.62
CA LYS A 509 -75.03 -26.04 40.23
C LYS A 509 -74.50 -25.91 38.80
N ILE A 510 -75.35 -25.44 37.89
CA ILE A 510 -74.93 -25.08 36.54
C ILE A 510 -74.26 -23.70 36.59
N ILE A 511 -73.07 -23.61 36.03
CA ILE A 511 -72.30 -22.37 35.92
C ILE A 511 -71.90 -22.10 34.48
N LYS A 512 -71.90 -20.83 34.09
CA LYS A 512 -71.36 -20.39 32.80
C LYS A 512 -69.92 -19.94 32.98
N VAL A 513 -68.99 -20.70 32.43
CA VAL A 513 -67.54 -20.45 32.51
C VAL A 513 -67.17 -19.50 31.38
N LYS A 514 -67.01 -18.20 31.69
CA LYS A 514 -66.69 -17.16 30.69
C LYS A 514 -65.24 -16.70 30.73
N ARG A 515 -64.66 -16.64 31.94
CA ARG A 515 -63.30 -16.14 32.19
C ARG A 515 -62.29 -17.29 32.21
N TYR A 516 -61.00 -16.99 32.14
CA TYR A 516 -59.96 -18.00 32.34
C TYR A 516 -60.01 -18.50 33.78
N ASN A 517 -59.96 -17.61 34.77
CA ASN A 517 -60.09 -17.98 36.17
C ASN A 517 -61.52 -17.75 36.65
N ASN A 518 -62.16 -18.80 37.16
CA ASN A 518 -63.52 -18.71 37.72
C ASN A 518 -63.51 -19.28 39.13
N LYS A 519 -63.93 -18.46 40.10
CA LYS A 519 -64.02 -18.86 41.50
C LYS A 519 -65.47 -18.99 41.91
N TYR A 520 -65.82 -20.13 42.47
CA TYR A 520 -67.17 -20.39 42.95
C TYR A 520 -67.15 -20.86 44.39
N LYS A 521 -68.02 -20.27 45.19
CA LYS A 521 -68.26 -20.71 46.56
C LYS A 521 -69.54 -21.53 46.61
N ILE A 522 -69.46 -22.75 47.13
CA ILE A 522 -70.61 -23.65 47.31
C ILE A 522 -70.80 -23.91 48.80
N ARG A 523 -71.95 -23.48 49.32
CA ARG A 523 -72.34 -23.70 50.71
C ARG A 523 -73.18 -24.97 50.83
N LEU A 524 -72.73 -25.89 51.68
CA LEU A 524 -73.46 -27.10 52.02
C LEU A 524 -74.45 -26.81 53.15
N PHE A 525 -75.73 -26.72 52.80
CA PHE A 525 -76.83 -26.55 53.76
C PHE A 525 -77.36 -27.90 54.24
N PHE A 526 -76.61 -28.66 55.05
CA PHE A 526 -77.22 -29.73 55.86
C PHE A 526 -76.41 -29.99 57.14
N TYR A 527 -77.14 -29.98 58.26
CA TYR A 527 -76.82 -30.67 59.50
C TYR A 527 -76.51 -32.14 59.19
N ASN A 528 -75.31 -32.61 59.52
CA ASN A 528 -75.16 -34.02 59.85
C ASN A 528 -75.73 -34.18 61.25
N LYS A 529 -76.76 -35.02 61.41
CA LYS A 529 -76.63 -36.04 62.45
C LYS A 529 -75.87 -37.19 61.80
#